data_AF-A0A3E2GSB4-F1
#
_entry.id   AF-A0A3E2GSB4-F1
#
_cell.length_a   1.000
_cell.length_b   1.000
_cell.length_c   1.000
_cell.angle_alpha   90.00
_cell.angle_beta   90.00
_cell.angle_gamma   90.00
#
_symmetry.space_group_name_H-M   'P 1'
#
loop_
_entity.id
_entity.type
_entity.pdbx_description
1 polymer ?
#
loop_
_entity_poly.entity_id
_entity_poly.type
_entity_poly.pdbx_seq_one_letter_code
_entity_poly.pdbx_strand_id
1 'polypeptide(L)'
;LESSFVDQLPIEAKLNLEPPEPPADEKEPKPKIKARVNIYTSFEQVLQEFLPLDEVSFDPFSPEEYRGPRTKTTRPHAQLPQVFKILKDKFKKELQWNTLLTKVIDNTLCLAWQDNNIVLALTNIHTVDTTETFRDKVRRRPTKTSTSAWQARAPFGNQPTKELAIPVVIDDYNHYIGGVDIANQFKAEYETHRTTFRTW
;
A
#
# COMPACT_ATOMS: atom_id res chain seq x y z
N LEU A 1 24.46 52.32 53.32
CA LEU A 1 23.33 51.37 53.44
C LEU A 1 22.51 51.60 52.18
N GLU A 2 22.57 50.77 51.15
CA GLU A 2 22.32 49.33 51.18
C GLU A 2 23.30 48.59 50.26
N SER A 3 24.02 47.64 50.85
CA SER A 3 24.73 46.58 50.12
C SER A 3 23.66 45.61 49.63
N SER A 4 23.54 45.43 48.31
CA SER A 4 22.61 44.46 47.76
C SER A 4 23.04 43.04 48.17
N PHE A 5 22.16 42.38 48.92
CA PHE A 5 22.24 41.03 49.47
C PHE A 5 22.66 39.91 48.50
N VAL A 6 22.73 40.20 47.19
CA VAL A 6 23.10 39.29 46.11
C VAL A 6 24.60 38.95 46.10
N ASP A 7 25.45 39.79 46.69
CA ASP A 7 26.91 39.62 46.68
C ASP A 7 27.45 38.72 47.81
N GLN A 8 26.58 38.26 48.72
CA GLN A 8 26.98 37.43 49.87
C GLN A 8 26.63 35.94 49.73
N LEU A 9 26.11 35.49 48.59
CA LEU A 9 25.77 34.08 48.36
C LEU A 9 26.97 33.26 47.88
N PRO A 10 27.21 32.05 48.43
CA PRO A 10 28.27 31.17 47.98
C PRO A 10 28.10 30.81 46.49
N ILE A 11 29.23 30.66 45.78
CA ILE A 11 29.29 30.51 44.31
C ILE A 11 28.37 29.38 43.80
N GLU A 12 28.20 28.32 44.58
CA GLU A 12 27.35 27.17 44.26
C GLU A 12 25.85 27.53 44.12
N ALA A 13 25.38 28.59 44.78
CA ALA A 13 23.98 29.03 44.71
C ALA A 13 23.68 29.91 43.49
N LYS A 14 24.71 30.49 42.84
CA LYS A 14 24.54 31.29 41.60
C LYS A 14 24.40 30.40 40.35
N LEU A 15 24.77 29.12 40.44
CA LEU A 15 24.76 28.18 39.31
C LEU A 15 23.38 27.54 39.03
N ASN A 16 22.41 27.72 39.93
CA ASN A 16 21.10 27.04 39.87
C ASN A 16 19.92 27.94 39.46
N LEU A 17 20.20 29.13 38.90
CA LEU A 17 19.17 30.08 38.47
C LEU A 17 19.13 30.34 36.96
N GLU A 18 19.96 29.67 36.18
CA GLU A 18 19.82 29.71 34.72
C GLU A 18 18.71 28.74 34.29
N PRO A 19 17.64 29.24 33.62
CA PRO A 19 16.61 28.37 33.06
C PRO A 19 17.26 27.34 32.12
N PRO A 20 16.81 26.09 32.12
CA PRO A 20 17.39 25.08 31.23
C PRO A 20 17.27 25.57 29.80
N GLU A 21 18.40 25.64 29.09
CA GLU A 21 18.38 25.93 27.67
C GLU A 21 17.42 24.94 26.99
N PRO A 22 16.48 25.41 26.16
CA PRO A 22 15.57 24.52 25.46
C PRO A 22 16.42 23.51 24.70
N PRO A 23 16.07 22.20 24.72
CA PRO A 23 16.90 21.18 24.10
C PRO A 23 17.19 21.63 22.67
N ALA A 24 18.47 21.77 22.35
CA ALA A 24 18.90 22.02 20.99
C ALA A 24 18.24 20.91 20.17
N ASP A 25 17.24 21.31 19.39
CA ASP A 25 16.56 20.47 18.43
C ASP A 25 17.59 20.24 17.33
N GLU A 26 18.61 19.41 17.63
CA GLU A 26 19.52 18.79 16.69
C GLU A 26 18.67 17.84 15.85
N LYS A 27 17.81 18.44 15.01
CA LYS A 27 17.46 17.81 13.75
C LYS A 27 18.77 17.78 12.98
N GLU A 28 19.54 16.71 13.21
CA GLU A 28 20.50 16.23 12.25
C GLU A 28 19.83 16.41 10.87
N PRO A 29 20.43 17.16 9.95
CA PRO A 29 19.82 17.37 8.66
C PRO A 29 19.67 15.99 8.04
N LYS A 30 18.43 15.46 8.04
CA LYS A 30 18.10 14.19 7.40
C LYS A 30 18.86 14.18 6.09
N PRO A 31 19.72 13.19 5.84
CA PRO A 31 20.57 13.20 4.66
C PRO A 31 19.66 13.49 3.48
N LYS A 32 19.96 14.54 2.72
CA LYS A 32 19.26 14.82 1.47
C LYS A 32 19.63 13.66 0.55
N ILE A 33 18.91 12.55 0.69
CA ILE A 33 18.94 11.43 -0.24
C ILE A 33 18.54 12.08 -1.54
N LYS A 34 19.52 12.35 -2.40
CA LYS A 34 19.27 12.71 -3.78
C LYS A 34 18.55 11.49 -4.34
N ALA A 35 17.22 11.53 -4.33
CA ALA A 35 16.42 10.48 -4.94
C ALA A 35 16.96 10.35 -6.36
N ARG A 36 17.57 9.21 -6.68
CA ARG A 36 17.83 8.85 -8.06
C ARG A 36 16.44 8.73 -8.69
N VAL A 37 15.96 9.82 -9.27
CA VAL A 37 14.74 9.80 -10.06
C VAL A 37 15.13 9.08 -11.33
N ASN A 38 14.97 7.75 -11.32
CA ASN A 38 15.08 6.96 -12.53
C ASN A 38 14.02 7.49 -13.50
N ILE A 39 14.45 8.12 -14.58
CA ILE A 39 13.57 8.60 -15.63
C ILE A 39 13.40 7.42 -16.59
N TYR A 40 12.26 6.75 -16.52
CA TYR A 40 11.91 5.71 -17.49
C TYR A 40 11.40 6.36 -18.77
N THR A 41 12.06 6.05 -19.88
CA THR A 41 11.69 6.52 -21.22
C THR A 41 10.95 5.46 -22.03
N SER A 42 11.05 4.18 -21.66
CA SER A 42 10.29 3.08 -22.30
C SER A 42 9.62 2.14 -21.30
N PHE A 43 8.62 1.40 -21.76
CA PHE A 43 7.96 0.35 -20.99
C PHE A 43 8.89 -0.84 -20.68
N GLU A 44 9.80 -1.17 -21.60
CA GLU A 44 10.79 -2.23 -21.38
C GLU A 44 11.73 -1.91 -20.21
N GLN A 45 12.15 -0.65 -20.08
CA GLN A 45 12.94 -0.20 -18.92
C GLN A 45 12.15 -0.33 -17.61
N VAL A 46 10.83 -0.12 -17.66
CA VAL A 46 9.94 -0.32 -16.51
C VAL A 46 9.82 -1.80 -16.17
N LEU A 47 9.74 -2.69 -17.18
CA LEU A 47 9.66 -4.13 -16.96
C LEU A 47 10.93 -4.71 -16.34
N GLN A 48 12.11 -4.22 -16.73
CA GLN A 48 13.40 -4.64 -16.16
C GLN A 48 13.54 -4.37 -14.65
N GLU A 49 12.70 -3.49 -14.09
CA GLU A 49 12.71 -3.18 -12.66
C GLU A 49 11.94 -4.16 -11.79
N PHE A 50 11.16 -5.04 -12.42
CA PHE A 50 10.41 -6.09 -11.76
C PHE A 50 11.20 -7.39 -11.85
N LEU A 51 11.12 -8.18 -10.77
CA LEU A 51 11.70 -9.51 -10.76
C LEU A 51 10.79 -10.44 -11.57
N PRO A 52 11.34 -11.33 -12.41
CA PRO A 52 10.56 -12.42 -12.98
C PRO A 52 9.94 -13.23 -11.84
N LEU A 53 8.70 -13.68 -12.03
CA LEU A 53 7.90 -14.32 -10.98
C LEU A 53 8.60 -15.53 -10.35
N ASP A 54 9.43 -16.23 -11.12
CA ASP A 54 10.15 -17.45 -10.72
C ASP A 54 11.40 -17.20 -9.86
N GLU A 55 11.79 -15.93 -9.67
CA GLU A 55 12.96 -15.52 -8.87
C GLU A 55 12.57 -14.75 -7.59
N VAL A 56 11.27 -14.68 -7.26
CA VAL A 56 10.77 -13.89 -6.13
C VAL A 56 10.76 -14.73 -4.86
N SER A 57 11.96 -15.06 -4.37
CA SER A 57 12.10 -15.73 -3.07
C SER A 57 11.79 -14.72 -1.95
N PHE A 58 10.66 -14.92 -1.30
CA PHE A 58 10.22 -14.13 -0.16
C PHE A 58 9.85 -15.06 0.99
N ASP A 59 10.54 -14.92 2.13
CA ASP A 59 10.19 -15.64 3.35
C ASP A 59 8.93 -15.01 3.95
N PRO A 60 7.77 -15.69 3.91
CA PRO A 60 6.55 -15.14 4.47
C PRO A 60 6.75 -14.96 5.98
N PHE A 61 6.20 -13.86 6.48
CA PHE A 61 6.35 -13.49 7.89
C PHE A 61 5.83 -14.61 8.81
N SER A 62 6.69 -15.09 9.72
CA SER A 62 6.32 -16.14 10.68
C SER A 62 5.19 -15.65 11.59
N PRO A 63 4.18 -16.49 11.91
CA PRO A 63 3.10 -16.13 12.84
C PRO A 63 3.61 -15.60 14.19
N GLU A 64 4.82 -15.99 14.62
CA GLU A 64 5.35 -15.69 15.96
C GLU A 64 5.74 -14.21 16.15
N GLU A 65 6.01 -13.44 15.09
CA GLU A 65 6.36 -12.01 15.17
C GLU A 65 5.11 -11.07 15.12
N TYR A 66 3.97 -11.58 15.61
CA TYR A 66 2.59 -11.08 15.45
C TYR A 66 2.40 -9.53 15.44
N ARG A 67 2.36 -8.92 14.23
CA ARG A 67 1.74 -7.59 13.98
C ARG A 67 0.44 -7.66 13.15
N GLY A 68 -0.03 -8.89 12.90
CA GLY A 68 -1.19 -9.21 12.07
C GLY A 68 -0.83 -9.25 10.58
N PRO A 69 -1.16 -10.34 9.85
CA PRO A 69 -0.98 -10.42 8.39
C PRO A 69 -1.77 -9.30 7.68
N ARG A 70 -1.15 -8.61 6.69
CA ARG A 70 -1.78 -7.49 5.98
C ARG A 70 -1.66 -7.66 4.46
N THR A 71 -2.76 -8.03 3.83
CA THR A 71 -2.95 -7.85 2.38
C THR A 71 -3.85 -6.64 2.16
N LYS A 72 -3.37 -5.64 1.41
CA LYS A 72 -4.12 -4.41 1.14
C LYS A 72 -3.94 -3.94 -0.29
N THR A 73 -5.02 -3.45 -0.90
CA THR A 73 -4.88 -2.60 -2.09
C THR A 73 -4.37 -1.23 -1.67
N THR A 74 -3.52 -0.64 -2.50
CA THR A 74 -2.80 0.58 -2.14
C THR A 74 -2.93 1.64 -3.21
N ARG A 75 -3.18 2.88 -2.78
CA ARG A 75 -3.11 4.06 -3.66
C ARG A 75 -1.65 4.43 -3.91
N PRO A 76 -1.30 5.07 -5.04
CA PRO A 76 0.04 5.62 -5.24
C PRO A 76 0.39 6.54 -4.06
N HIS A 77 1.40 6.17 -3.27
CA HIS A 77 1.83 6.89 -2.09
C HIS A 77 3.35 6.73 -1.93
N ALA A 78 3.95 7.51 -1.04
CA ALA A 78 5.41 7.69 -0.99
C ALA A 78 6.22 6.41 -0.70
N GLN A 79 5.66 5.40 -0.03
CA GLN A 79 6.38 4.15 0.29
C GLN A 79 6.28 3.11 -0.84
N LEU A 80 5.45 3.39 -1.86
CA LEU A 80 5.32 2.54 -3.03
C LEU A 80 6.32 3.03 -4.11
N PRO A 81 7.08 2.15 -4.78
CA PRO A 81 8.07 2.56 -5.76
C PRO A 81 7.48 3.44 -6.82
N GLN A 82 8.26 4.45 -7.21
CA GLN A 82 7.90 5.35 -8.29
C GLN A 82 7.59 4.61 -9.60
N VAL A 83 8.22 3.45 -9.83
CA VAL A 83 8.01 2.54 -10.96
C VAL A 83 6.53 2.20 -11.14
N PHE A 84 5.85 1.80 -10.07
CA PHE A 84 4.44 1.40 -10.13
C PHE A 84 3.51 2.59 -10.38
N LYS A 85 3.88 3.79 -9.89
CA LYS A 85 3.15 5.02 -10.21
C LYS A 85 3.28 5.33 -11.70
N ILE A 86 4.49 5.23 -12.24
CA ILE A 86 4.76 5.45 -13.67
C ILE A 86 4.06 4.40 -14.53
N LEU A 87 4.07 3.14 -14.12
CA LEU A 87 3.32 2.06 -14.76
C LEU A 87 1.83 2.39 -14.83
N LYS A 88 1.24 2.85 -13.71
CA LYS A 88 -0.17 3.19 -13.62
C LYS A 88 -0.56 4.44 -14.43
N ASP A 89 0.29 5.44 -14.44
CA ASP A 89 0.00 6.74 -15.05
C ASP A 89 0.32 6.77 -16.55
N LYS A 90 1.47 6.20 -16.98
CA LYS A 90 1.94 6.28 -18.37
C LYS A 90 1.63 5.03 -19.19
N PHE A 91 1.73 3.83 -18.59
CA PHE A 91 1.76 2.57 -19.33
C PHE A 91 0.52 1.68 -19.13
N LYS A 92 -0.59 2.26 -18.65
CA LYS A 92 -1.85 1.55 -18.39
C LYS A 92 -2.38 0.71 -19.56
N LYS A 93 -2.17 1.17 -20.80
CA LYS A 93 -2.68 0.51 -22.02
C LYS A 93 -1.73 -0.55 -22.58
N GLU A 94 -0.46 -0.51 -22.18
CA GLU A 94 0.58 -1.39 -22.74
C GLU A 94 0.62 -2.74 -22.03
N LEU A 95 0.16 -2.78 -20.78
CA LEU A 95 0.10 -4.01 -20.00
C LEU A 95 -1.05 -4.91 -20.49
N GLN A 96 -0.73 -6.16 -20.81
CA GLN A 96 -1.72 -7.15 -21.24
C GLN A 96 -2.63 -7.56 -20.08
N TRP A 97 -3.86 -7.99 -20.43
CA TRP A 97 -4.80 -8.44 -19.41
C TRP A 97 -4.23 -9.63 -18.63
N ASN A 98 -4.43 -9.61 -17.31
CA ASN A 98 -3.95 -10.59 -16.34
C ASN A 98 -2.43 -10.68 -16.16
N THR A 99 -1.67 -9.69 -16.64
CA THR A 99 -0.25 -9.59 -16.28
C THR A 99 -0.10 -9.21 -14.81
N LEU A 100 0.78 -9.94 -14.11
CA LEU A 100 1.16 -9.69 -12.72
C LEU A 100 2.65 -9.30 -12.70
N LEU A 101 2.94 -8.15 -12.11
CA LEU A 101 4.31 -7.64 -11.90
C LEU A 101 4.58 -7.51 -10.42
N THR A 102 5.77 -7.96 -9.99
CA THR A 102 6.12 -8.08 -8.58
C THR A 102 7.46 -7.44 -8.27
N LYS A 103 7.56 -6.81 -7.10
CA LYS A 103 8.78 -6.21 -6.58
C LYS A 103 8.78 -6.31 -5.06
N VAL A 104 9.86 -6.84 -4.48
CA VAL A 104 10.02 -6.94 -3.02
C VAL A 104 10.70 -5.68 -2.51
N ILE A 105 10.18 -5.11 -1.41
CA ILE A 105 10.72 -3.93 -0.75
C ILE A 105 10.55 -4.11 0.75
N ASP A 106 11.62 -3.95 1.53
CA ASP A 106 11.57 -3.97 2.99
C ASP A 106 10.70 -5.13 3.54
N ASN A 107 10.94 -6.35 3.02
CA ASN A 107 10.19 -7.57 3.35
C ASN A 107 8.68 -7.46 3.12
N THR A 108 8.27 -6.64 2.17
CA THR A 108 6.89 -6.52 1.71
C THR A 108 6.86 -6.74 0.20
N LEU A 109 6.03 -7.69 -0.23
CA LEU A 109 5.79 -7.95 -1.62
C LEU A 109 4.82 -6.89 -2.18
N CYS A 110 5.31 -6.10 -3.13
CA CYS A 110 4.53 -5.14 -3.88
C CYS A 110 4.14 -5.75 -5.23
N LEU A 111 2.85 -5.64 -5.58
CA LEU A 111 2.33 -6.25 -6.79
C LEU A 111 1.45 -5.28 -7.58
N ALA A 112 1.57 -5.37 -8.90
CA ALA A 112 0.70 -4.70 -9.86
C ALA A 112 0.04 -5.76 -10.74
N TRP A 113 -1.29 -5.74 -10.77
CA TRP A 113 -2.09 -6.65 -11.56
C TRP A 113 -2.95 -5.89 -12.55
N GLN A 114 -2.92 -6.31 -13.81
CA GLN A 114 -3.72 -5.72 -14.87
C GLN A 114 -5.07 -6.43 -15.02
N ASP A 115 -6.16 -5.77 -14.61
CA ASP A 115 -7.51 -6.20 -14.94
C ASP A 115 -8.17 -5.21 -15.93
N ASN A 116 -9.28 -4.57 -15.56
CA ASN A 116 -9.80 -3.41 -16.27
C ASN A 116 -8.85 -2.19 -16.10
N ASN A 117 -8.18 -2.13 -14.96
CA ASN A 117 -7.25 -1.08 -14.59
C ASN A 117 -6.12 -1.69 -13.78
N ILE A 118 -4.98 -1.01 -13.68
CA ILE A 118 -3.87 -1.50 -12.86
C ILE A 118 -4.26 -1.41 -11.39
N VAL A 119 -4.37 -2.58 -10.75
CA VAL A 119 -4.55 -2.74 -9.31
C VAL A 119 -3.17 -2.85 -8.68
N LEU A 120 -2.90 -2.00 -7.69
CA LEU A 120 -1.69 -2.07 -6.89
C LEU A 120 -2.05 -2.67 -5.53
N ALA A 121 -1.30 -3.66 -5.09
CA ALA A 121 -1.47 -4.28 -3.79
C ALA A 121 -0.13 -4.53 -3.11
N LEU A 122 -0.19 -4.67 -1.79
CA LEU A 122 0.93 -4.97 -0.91
C LEU A 122 0.55 -6.18 -0.06
N THR A 123 1.48 -7.10 0.13
CA THR A 123 1.30 -8.24 1.01
C THR A 123 2.62 -8.67 1.64
N ASN A 124 2.53 -9.24 2.84
CA ASN A 124 3.64 -9.87 3.56
C ASN A 124 3.39 -11.36 3.84
N ILE A 125 2.34 -11.93 3.25
CA ILE A 125 1.85 -13.29 3.53
C ILE A 125 2.04 -14.19 2.33
N HIS A 126 1.81 -13.65 1.13
CA HIS A 126 1.81 -14.43 -0.10
C HIS A 126 3.22 -14.47 -0.71
N THR A 127 3.60 -15.67 -1.16
CA THR A 127 4.81 -15.92 -1.97
C THR A 127 4.37 -16.18 -3.42
N VAL A 128 5.22 -15.86 -4.40
CA VAL A 128 4.84 -15.85 -5.84
C VAL A 128 5.52 -16.94 -6.67
N ASP A 129 6.13 -17.92 -6.00
CA ASP A 129 7.25 -18.62 -6.63
C ASP A 129 6.96 -19.94 -7.37
N THR A 130 5.76 -20.55 -7.42
CA THR A 130 5.75 -21.89 -8.06
C THR A 130 4.48 -22.45 -8.71
N THR A 131 3.28 -22.39 -8.13
CA THR A 131 2.14 -23.10 -8.77
C THR A 131 0.76 -22.54 -8.42
N GLU A 132 0.64 -21.88 -7.27
CA GLU A 132 -0.64 -21.40 -6.74
C GLU A 132 -0.79 -19.88 -6.87
N THR A 133 0.00 -19.24 -7.73
CA THR A 133 -0.06 -17.78 -7.91
C THR A 133 -1.44 -17.33 -8.43
N PHE A 134 -2.08 -18.18 -9.23
CA PHE A 134 -3.39 -17.91 -9.81
C PHE A 134 -4.41 -18.99 -9.46
N ARG A 135 -5.67 -18.57 -9.32
CA ARG A 135 -6.82 -19.43 -9.04
C ARG A 135 -7.91 -19.17 -10.06
N ASP A 136 -8.51 -20.22 -10.60
CA ASP A 136 -9.62 -20.08 -11.53
C ASP A 136 -10.88 -19.62 -10.81
N LYS A 137 -11.51 -18.59 -11.38
CA LYS A 137 -12.81 -18.09 -10.93
C LYS A 137 -13.72 -17.87 -12.12
N VAL A 138 -14.98 -18.28 -11.94
CA VAL A 138 -16.06 -17.95 -12.86
C VAL A 138 -16.34 -16.45 -12.77
N ARG A 139 -16.03 -15.70 -13.83
CA ARG A 139 -16.28 -14.25 -13.91
C ARG A 139 -17.36 -13.94 -14.93
N ARG A 140 -18.12 -12.88 -14.66
CA ARG A 140 -19.08 -12.30 -15.63
C ARG A 140 -18.38 -11.27 -16.50
N ARG A 141 -18.66 -11.31 -17.80
CA ARG A 141 -18.16 -10.34 -18.78
C ARG A 141 -18.66 -8.93 -18.41
N PRO A 142 -17.76 -7.91 -18.38
CA PRO A 142 -18.18 -6.53 -18.17
C PRO A 142 -19.12 -6.04 -19.29
N THR A 143 -20.08 -5.17 -18.92
CA THR A 143 -21.03 -4.56 -19.85
C THR A 143 -20.33 -3.65 -20.86
N LYS A 144 -20.86 -3.58 -22.09
CA LYS A 144 -20.33 -2.70 -23.17
C LYS A 144 -20.34 -1.21 -22.81
N THR A 145 -21.19 -0.79 -21.86
CA THR A 145 -21.29 0.58 -21.38
C THR A 145 -20.05 1.04 -20.58
N SER A 146 -19.22 0.12 -20.11
CA SER A 146 -17.96 0.46 -19.43
C SER A 146 -16.85 0.73 -20.46
N THR A 147 -16.60 2.00 -20.72
CA THR A 147 -15.60 2.49 -21.69
C THR A 147 -14.18 2.00 -21.37
N SER A 148 -13.84 1.84 -20.08
CA SER A 148 -12.53 1.34 -19.65
C SER A 148 -12.38 -0.16 -19.80
N ALA A 149 -13.47 -0.93 -19.72
CA ALA A 149 -13.43 -2.40 -19.61
C ALA A 149 -13.12 -3.14 -20.92
N TRP A 150 -12.52 -2.49 -21.92
CA TRP A 150 -12.22 -3.14 -23.20
C TRP A 150 -11.15 -4.23 -23.04
N GLN A 151 -10.08 -3.98 -22.27
CA GLN A 151 -9.02 -4.95 -21.99
C GLN A 151 -9.58 -6.15 -21.21
N ALA A 152 -10.36 -5.90 -20.17
CA ALA A 152 -11.00 -6.94 -19.38
C ALA A 152 -12.09 -7.73 -20.15
N ARG A 153 -12.64 -7.19 -21.26
CA ARG A 153 -13.61 -7.89 -22.11
C ARG A 153 -12.96 -8.81 -23.15
N ALA A 154 -11.73 -8.52 -23.55
CA ALA A 154 -10.99 -9.30 -24.54
C ALA A 154 -10.93 -10.81 -24.22
N PRO A 155 -10.58 -11.27 -23.00
CA PRO A 155 -10.46 -12.70 -22.70
C PRO A 155 -11.80 -13.47 -22.77
N PHE A 156 -12.94 -12.78 -22.68
CA PHE A 156 -14.27 -13.40 -22.73
C PHE A 156 -14.74 -13.74 -24.14
N GLY A 157 -14.18 -13.11 -25.18
CA GLY A 157 -14.65 -13.28 -26.56
C GLY A 157 -16.14 -12.97 -26.71
N ASN A 158 -16.96 -13.97 -27.03
CA ASN A 158 -18.42 -13.86 -27.13
C ASN A 158 -19.18 -14.42 -25.92
N GLN A 159 -18.49 -15.03 -24.95
CA GLN A 159 -19.14 -15.68 -23.82
C GLN A 159 -19.55 -14.64 -22.76
N PRO A 160 -20.76 -14.74 -22.16
CA PRO A 160 -21.20 -13.84 -21.10
C PRO A 160 -20.51 -14.12 -19.76
N THR A 161 -20.05 -15.35 -19.55
CA THR A 161 -19.37 -15.83 -18.35
C THR A 161 -18.23 -16.74 -18.79
N LYS A 162 -17.09 -16.67 -18.13
CA LYS A 162 -15.91 -17.50 -18.43
C LYS A 162 -15.08 -17.75 -17.17
N GLU A 163 -14.48 -18.92 -17.06
CA GLU A 163 -13.45 -19.18 -16.06
C GLU A 163 -12.16 -18.48 -16.44
N LEU A 164 -11.67 -17.66 -15.52
CA LEU A 164 -10.48 -16.85 -15.69
C LEU A 164 -9.62 -16.98 -14.43
N ALA A 165 -8.35 -17.28 -14.63
CA ALA A 165 -7.34 -17.32 -13.60
C ALA A 165 -7.10 -15.90 -13.04
N ILE A 166 -7.27 -15.70 -11.74
CA ILE A 166 -6.96 -14.44 -11.04
C ILE A 166 -5.87 -14.68 -9.99
N PRO A 167 -5.03 -13.68 -9.67
CA PRO A 167 -4.01 -13.86 -8.63
C PRO A 167 -4.64 -14.20 -7.28
N VAL A 168 -4.10 -15.18 -6.56
CA VAL A 168 -4.60 -15.61 -5.24
C VAL A 168 -4.62 -14.45 -4.24
N VAL A 169 -3.60 -13.60 -4.27
CA VAL A 169 -3.53 -12.37 -3.45
C VAL A 169 -4.78 -11.50 -3.60
N ILE A 170 -5.30 -11.40 -4.82
CA ILE A 170 -6.49 -10.61 -5.13
C ILE A 170 -7.77 -11.37 -4.74
N ASP A 171 -7.80 -12.69 -4.96
CA ASP A 171 -8.91 -13.54 -4.54
C ASP A 171 -9.12 -13.47 -3.02
N ASP A 172 -8.06 -13.68 -2.26
CA ASP A 172 -8.07 -13.66 -0.80
C ASP A 172 -8.46 -12.27 -0.29
N TYR A 173 -7.88 -11.20 -0.84
CA TYR A 173 -8.27 -9.84 -0.50
C TYR A 173 -9.78 -9.61 -0.68
N ASN A 174 -10.36 -10.05 -1.81
CA ASN A 174 -11.77 -9.88 -2.09
C ASN A 174 -12.67 -10.70 -1.14
N HIS A 175 -12.23 -11.88 -0.70
CA HIS A 175 -12.99 -12.70 0.25
C HIS A 175 -13.02 -12.07 1.65
N TYR A 176 -11.92 -11.44 2.07
CA TYR A 176 -11.76 -11.00 3.46
C TYR A 176 -12.06 -9.51 3.71
N ILE A 177 -12.08 -8.64 2.69
CA ILE A 177 -12.25 -7.20 2.93
C ILE A 177 -13.68 -6.78 3.31
N GLY A 178 -14.70 -7.55 2.92
CA GLY A 178 -16.10 -7.16 3.08
C GLY A 178 -16.65 -7.20 4.51
N GLY A 179 -15.92 -7.74 5.49
CA GLY A 179 -16.48 -8.02 6.83
C GLY A 179 -17.08 -6.79 7.54
N VAL A 180 -16.38 -5.66 7.51
CA VAL A 180 -16.86 -4.40 8.14
C VAL A 180 -18.01 -3.80 7.36
N ASP A 181 -17.93 -3.78 6.04
CA ASP A 181 -18.98 -3.21 5.19
C ASP A 181 -20.28 -4.01 5.28
N ILE A 182 -20.19 -5.35 5.33
CA ILE A 182 -21.33 -6.24 5.54
C ILE A 182 -21.97 -5.98 6.92
N ALA A 183 -21.16 -5.85 7.97
CA ALA A 183 -21.67 -5.52 9.31
C ALA A 183 -22.36 -4.15 9.34
N ASN A 184 -21.79 -3.14 8.68
CA ASN A 184 -22.40 -1.82 8.55
C ASN A 184 -23.69 -1.87 7.71
N GLN A 185 -23.75 -2.68 6.66
CA GLN A 185 -24.95 -2.88 5.86
C GLN A 185 -26.08 -3.47 6.71
N PHE A 186 -25.79 -4.52 7.50
CA PHE A 186 -26.76 -5.07 8.44
C PHE A 186 -27.19 -4.04 9.49
N LYS A 187 -26.25 -3.25 10.01
CA LYS A 187 -26.57 -2.19 10.97
C LYS A 187 -27.50 -1.14 10.36
N ALA A 188 -27.28 -0.74 9.10
CA ALA A 188 -28.12 0.22 8.39
C ALA A 188 -29.52 -0.34 8.08
N GLU A 189 -29.62 -1.60 7.69
CA GLU A 189 -30.90 -2.25 7.39
C GLU A 189 -31.77 -2.43 8.63
N TYR A 190 -31.14 -2.74 9.78
CA TYR A 190 -31.82 -2.92 11.07
C TYR A 190 -31.60 -1.74 12.02
N GLU A 191 -31.34 -0.53 11.49
CA GLU A 191 -30.99 0.62 12.32
C GLU A 191 -32.19 1.09 13.16
N THR A 192 -32.02 1.10 14.49
CA THR A 192 -33.02 1.59 15.44
C THR A 192 -32.74 3.00 15.94
N HIS A 193 -31.70 3.65 15.41
CA HIS A 193 -31.32 5.01 15.78
C HIS A 193 -32.42 6.00 15.39
N ARG A 194 -32.82 6.83 16.35
CA ARG A 194 -33.76 7.93 16.14
C ARG A 194 -32.97 9.22 15.95
N THR A 195 -33.52 10.15 15.17
CA THR A 195 -32.97 11.50 15.05
C THR A 195 -32.85 12.13 16.43
N THR A 196 -31.62 12.46 16.83
CA THR A 196 -31.29 13.07 18.13
C THR A 196 -30.34 14.24 17.92
N PHE A 197 -30.44 15.25 18.78
CA PHE A 197 -29.52 16.40 18.83
C PHE A 197 -28.39 16.22 19.85
N ARG A 198 -28.31 15.04 20.48
CA ARG A 198 -27.27 14.68 21.46
C ARG A 198 -26.38 13.60 20.86
N THR A 199 -25.08 13.74 21.05
CA THR A 199 -24.05 12.83 20.52
C THR A 199 -23.60 11.75 21.51
N TRP A 200 -24.23 11.69 22.69
CA TRP A 200 -23.95 10.72 23.76
C TRP A 200 -25.25 10.11 24.30
#